data_AF-G5S119-F1
#
_entry.id   AF-G5S119-F1
#
_cell.length_a   1.000
_cell.length_b   1.000
_cell.length_c   1.000
_cell.angle_alpha   90.00
_cell.angle_beta   90.00
_cell.angle_gamma   90.00
#
_symmetry.space_group_name_H-M   'P 1'
#
loop_
_entity.id
_entity.type
_entity.pdbx_description
1 polymer ?
#
loop_
_entity_poly.entity_id
_entity_poly.type
_entity_poly.pdbx_seq_one_letter_code
_entity_poly.pdbx_strand_id
1 'polypeptide(L)'
;MIPKKHYPSYAFDLPPQALADLMLATQKVAKKLDKAFPDVSRTGMFFEGFGVDHVHSKLSPMHGTGDLTHWKPIESRQNKFFEQYEGYLSSHDHERADDEKLAALAATDDEKLAALARWRPEFVRHKYGALLPDGVRPGSICGPDKHSAIRQNNRWIAASPYPA
;
A
#
# COMPACT_ATOMS: atom_id res chain seq x y z
N MET A 1 14.48 -6.29 -6.90
CA MET A 1 15.84 -6.27 -6.35
C MET A 1 16.00 -7.35 -5.32
N ILE A 2 17.19 -7.94 -5.25
CA ILE A 2 17.50 -9.05 -4.37
C ILE A 2 18.85 -8.75 -3.70
N PRO A 3 18.98 -8.79 -2.36
CA PRO A 3 20.28 -8.68 -1.72
C PRO A 3 21.20 -9.84 -2.13
N LYS A 4 22.51 -9.60 -2.20
CA LYS A 4 23.46 -10.69 -2.45
C LYS A 4 23.55 -11.67 -1.28
N LYS A 5 23.48 -11.15 -0.06
CA LYS A 5 23.43 -11.94 1.17
C LYS A 5 22.03 -12.50 1.34
N HIS A 6 21.93 -13.76 1.73
CA HIS A 6 20.65 -14.36 2.07
C HIS A 6 20.04 -13.72 3.33
N TYR A 7 18.77 -13.36 3.21
CA TYR A 7 17.85 -12.99 4.28
C TYR A 7 16.53 -13.74 4.07
N PRO A 8 15.80 -14.08 5.15
CA PRO A 8 14.46 -14.66 5.05
C PRO A 8 13.55 -13.82 4.15
N SER A 9 12.54 -14.45 3.55
CA SER A 9 11.72 -13.80 2.53
C SER A 9 10.88 -12.62 3.00
N TYR A 10 10.60 -12.50 4.30
CA TYR A 10 9.74 -11.45 4.83
C TYR A 10 10.52 -10.15 5.06
N ALA A 11 10.16 -9.10 4.30
CA ALA A 11 10.88 -7.83 4.29
C ALA A 11 10.96 -7.15 5.67
N PHE A 12 9.98 -7.40 6.55
CA PHE A 12 9.91 -6.78 7.87
C PHE A 12 10.74 -7.49 8.95
N ASP A 13 11.31 -8.67 8.63
CA ASP A 13 12.28 -9.35 9.49
C ASP A 13 13.73 -8.91 9.21
N LEU A 14 13.94 -8.05 8.22
CA LEU A 14 15.28 -7.56 7.88
C LEU A 14 15.82 -6.64 8.99
N PRO A 15 17.15 -6.69 9.25
CA PRO A 15 17.81 -5.62 9.99
C PRO A 15 17.51 -4.26 9.35
N PRO A 16 17.28 -3.19 10.14
CA PRO A 16 16.86 -1.89 9.61
C PRO A 16 17.75 -1.34 8.49
N GLN A 17 19.08 -1.51 8.62
CA GLN A 17 20.01 -1.07 7.59
C GLN A 17 19.88 -1.90 6.30
N ALA A 18 19.70 -3.22 6.40
CA ALA A 18 19.54 -4.08 5.23
C ALA A 18 18.25 -3.76 4.46
N LEU A 19 17.16 -3.46 5.18
CA LEU A 19 15.92 -2.99 4.58
C LEU A 19 16.10 -1.64 3.87
N ALA A 20 16.76 -0.69 4.53
CA ALA A 20 17.04 0.63 3.95
C ALA A 20 17.90 0.53 2.67
N ASP A 21 18.97 -0.27 2.70
CA ASP A 21 19.86 -0.47 1.56
C ASP A 21 19.13 -1.12 0.38
N LEU A 22 18.29 -2.13 0.66
CA LEU A 22 17.43 -2.78 -0.34
C LEU A 22 16.44 -1.78 -0.96
N MET A 23 15.84 -0.92 -0.16
CA MET A 23 14.91 0.12 -0.62
C MET A 23 15.62 1.16 -1.49
N LEU A 24 16.80 1.63 -1.10
CA LEU A 24 17.60 2.58 -1.89
C LEU A 24 18.05 1.97 -3.22
N ALA A 25 18.46 0.69 -3.24
CA ALA A 25 18.78 -0.02 -4.47
C ALA A 25 17.54 -0.17 -5.37
N THR A 26 16.39 -0.50 -4.79
CA THR A 26 15.11 -0.62 -5.49
C THR A 26 14.66 0.70 -6.11
N GLN A 27 14.77 1.80 -5.37
CA GLN A 27 14.47 3.15 -5.86
C GLN A 27 15.30 3.52 -7.09
N LYS A 28 16.61 3.22 -7.06
CA LYS A 28 17.51 3.49 -8.19
C LYS A 28 17.09 2.73 -9.45
N VAL A 29 16.70 1.46 -9.31
CA VAL A 29 16.25 0.65 -10.45
C VAL A 29 14.88 1.07 -10.93
N ALA A 30 13.93 1.35 -10.03
CA ALA A 30 12.62 1.89 -10.40
C ALA A 30 12.76 3.18 -11.23
N LYS A 31 13.62 4.12 -10.81
CA LYS A 31 13.88 5.36 -11.56
C LYS A 31 14.57 5.14 -12.91
N LYS A 32 15.32 4.05 -13.07
CA LYS A 32 15.88 3.66 -14.37
C LYS A 32 14.79 3.09 -15.28
N LEU A 33 13.88 2.27 -14.73
CA LEU A 33 12.73 1.74 -15.46
C LEU A 33 11.81 2.87 -15.92
N ASP A 34 11.46 3.81 -15.02
CA ASP A 34 10.66 5.00 -15.35
C ASP A 34 11.25 5.79 -16.54
N LYS A 35 12.58 5.84 -16.68
CA LYS A 35 13.26 6.56 -17.77
C LYS A 35 13.43 5.73 -19.04
N ALA A 36 13.46 4.41 -18.92
CA ALA A 36 13.71 3.51 -20.04
C ALA A 36 12.47 3.34 -20.93
N PHE A 37 11.28 3.51 -20.35
CA PHE A 37 10.01 3.34 -21.05
C PHE A 37 9.29 4.70 -21.18
N PRO A 38 9.10 5.22 -22.40
CA PRO A 38 8.50 6.54 -22.61
C PRO A 38 7.03 6.62 -22.19
N ASP A 39 6.35 5.47 -22.12
CA ASP A 39 4.94 5.35 -21.75
C ASP A 39 4.74 5.04 -20.25
N VAL A 40 5.80 5.07 -19.44
CA VAL A 40 5.75 4.78 -18.00
C VAL A 40 6.04 6.06 -17.21
N SER A 41 5.11 6.50 -16.36
CA SER A 41 5.40 7.57 -15.40
C SER A 41 5.85 7.05 -14.03
N ARG A 42 5.44 5.83 -13.67
CA ARG A 42 5.73 5.23 -12.36
C ARG A 42 5.96 3.71 -12.48
N THR A 43 6.79 3.20 -11.59
CA THR A 43 7.01 1.76 -11.39
C THR A 43 6.46 1.34 -10.03
N GLY A 44 5.59 0.33 -10.01
CA GLY A 44 5.07 -0.29 -8.79
C GLY A 44 6.09 -1.20 -8.12
N MET A 45 5.97 -1.39 -6.81
CA MET A 45 6.87 -2.21 -6.00
C MET A 45 6.09 -3.14 -5.07
N PHE A 46 6.52 -4.41 -4.99
CA PHE A 46 5.91 -5.41 -4.10
C PHE A 46 6.97 -6.18 -3.31
N PHE A 47 6.66 -6.48 -2.04
CA PHE A 47 7.30 -7.52 -1.23
C PHE A 47 6.23 -8.53 -0.86
N GLU A 48 6.42 -9.79 -1.26
CA GLU A 48 5.41 -10.84 -1.08
C GLU A 48 5.93 -11.95 -0.17
N GLY A 49 7.09 -12.52 -0.51
CA GLY A 49 7.83 -13.44 0.36
C GLY A 49 7.38 -14.90 0.36
N PHE A 50 6.31 -15.29 -0.34
CA PHE A 50 5.83 -16.68 -0.35
C PHE A 50 6.34 -17.55 -1.50
N GLY A 51 6.89 -16.95 -2.56
CA GLY A 51 7.38 -17.73 -3.72
C GLY A 51 8.76 -18.38 -3.51
N VAL A 52 9.66 -17.72 -2.79
CA VAL A 52 11.03 -18.19 -2.51
C VAL A 52 11.45 -17.64 -1.15
N ASP A 53 12.13 -18.46 -0.34
CA ASP A 53 12.73 -18.04 0.93
C ASP A 53 13.99 -17.20 0.70
N HIS A 54 13.82 -15.99 0.15
CA HIS A 54 14.85 -14.97 0.04
C HIS A 54 14.19 -13.62 -0.23
N VAL A 55 14.47 -12.58 0.56
CA VAL A 55 13.80 -11.28 0.40
C VAL A 55 14.05 -10.69 -0.99
N HIS A 56 12.98 -10.29 -1.68
CA HIS A 56 13.11 -9.65 -2.97
C HIS A 56 11.99 -8.63 -3.21
N SER A 57 12.37 -7.44 -3.67
CA SER A 57 11.41 -6.46 -4.20
C SER A 57 11.09 -6.80 -5.66
N LYS A 58 9.82 -6.90 -6.00
CA LYS A 58 9.37 -6.98 -7.40
C LYS A 58 9.10 -5.57 -7.90
N LEU A 59 9.50 -5.25 -9.13
CA LEU A 59 9.27 -3.96 -9.76
C LEU A 59 8.44 -4.17 -11.03
N SER A 60 7.37 -3.40 -11.18
CA SER A 60 6.46 -3.47 -12.33
C SER A 60 6.27 -2.08 -12.94
N PRO A 61 6.89 -1.78 -14.09
CA PRO A 61 6.64 -0.54 -14.82
C PRO A 61 5.15 -0.42 -15.17
N MET A 62 4.51 0.70 -14.85
CA MET A 62 3.10 0.91 -15.13
C MET A 62 2.95 1.50 -16.53
N HIS A 63 2.96 0.65 -17.55
CA HIS A 63 2.83 1.05 -18.95
C HIS A 63 1.53 1.82 -19.24
N GLY A 64 1.56 2.69 -20.24
CA GLY A 64 0.44 3.58 -20.61
C GLY A 64 0.16 4.72 -19.62
N THR A 65 1.04 4.99 -18.66
CA THR A 65 0.88 6.06 -17.65
C THR A 65 1.77 7.28 -17.91
N GLY A 66 2.54 7.30 -19.01
CA GLY A 66 3.53 8.34 -19.32
C GLY A 66 2.93 9.73 -19.58
N ASP A 67 1.69 9.81 -20.07
CA ASP A 67 0.99 11.08 -20.22
C ASP A 67 0.31 11.50 -18.91
N LEU A 68 0.90 12.47 -18.24
CA LEU A 68 0.37 13.09 -17.03
C LEU A 68 -0.14 14.52 -17.26
N THR A 69 -0.28 14.95 -18.53
CA THR A 69 -0.82 16.29 -18.85
C THR A 69 -2.21 16.48 -18.26
N HIS A 70 -3.02 15.41 -18.25
CA HIS A 70 -4.33 15.34 -17.61
C HIS A 70 -4.36 14.14 -16.68
N TRP A 71 -4.07 14.38 -15.40
CA TRP A 71 -4.21 13.34 -14.40
C TRP A 71 -5.67 12.90 -14.27
N LYS A 72 -5.90 11.59 -14.33
CA LYS A 72 -7.16 10.94 -13.98
C LYS A 72 -6.87 9.64 -13.23
N PRO A 73 -7.75 9.19 -12.32
CA PRO A 73 -7.60 7.89 -11.72
C PRO A 73 -7.65 6.79 -12.79
N ILE A 74 -6.80 5.77 -12.63
CA ILE A 74 -6.82 4.56 -13.45
C ILE A 74 -7.33 3.44 -12.53
N GLU A 75 -8.61 3.13 -12.68
CA GLU A 75 -9.32 2.19 -11.82
C GLU A 75 -9.66 0.92 -12.60
N SER A 76 -9.53 -0.22 -11.94
CA SER A 76 -10.00 -1.50 -12.44
C SER A 76 -11.11 -1.98 -11.52
N ARG A 77 -12.35 -1.96 -12.02
CA ARG A 77 -13.50 -2.51 -11.28
C ARG A 77 -13.44 -4.03 -11.31
N GLN A 78 -12.96 -4.62 -10.23
CA GLN A 78 -12.95 -6.06 -10.00
C GLN A 78 -13.75 -6.35 -8.72
N ASN A 79 -14.60 -7.37 -8.75
CA ASN A 79 -15.37 -7.85 -7.60
C ASN A 79 -14.75 -9.11 -6.97
N LYS A 80 -13.46 -9.35 -7.24
CA LYS A 80 -12.74 -10.52 -6.74
C LYS A 80 -12.21 -10.22 -5.34
N PHE A 81 -12.70 -10.97 -4.37
CA PHE A 81 -12.26 -10.93 -2.97
C PHE A 81 -11.74 -12.31 -2.56
N PHE A 82 -10.66 -12.33 -1.77
CA PHE A 82 -10.04 -13.56 -1.30
C PHE A 82 -10.20 -13.71 0.21
N GLU A 83 -10.87 -14.77 0.64
CA GLU A 83 -10.90 -15.12 2.05
C GLU A 83 -9.56 -15.65 2.56
N GLN A 84 -8.76 -16.23 1.66
CA GLN A 84 -7.45 -16.82 1.91
C GLN A 84 -6.48 -16.40 0.81
N TYR A 85 -5.20 -16.27 1.15
CA TYR A 85 -4.17 -15.87 0.20
C TYR A 85 -4.04 -16.87 -0.96
N GLU A 86 -4.25 -16.40 -2.20
CA GLU A 86 -4.26 -17.25 -3.41
C GLU A 86 -2.87 -17.44 -4.06
N GLY A 87 -1.79 -17.00 -3.41
CA GLY A 87 -0.45 -17.05 -4.01
C GLY A 87 -0.10 -15.83 -4.86
N TYR A 88 -0.87 -14.74 -4.75
CA TYR A 88 -0.53 -13.44 -5.33
C TYR A 88 -1.11 -12.28 -4.53
N LEU A 89 -0.54 -11.09 -4.72
CA LEU A 89 -1.07 -9.82 -4.22
C LEU A 89 -1.66 -9.00 -5.35
N SER A 90 -2.74 -8.29 -5.05
CA SER A 90 -3.39 -7.36 -5.96
C SER A 90 -3.70 -6.06 -5.23
N SER A 91 -3.67 -4.94 -5.96
CA SER A 91 -3.97 -3.60 -5.43
C SER A 91 -5.18 -2.96 -6.12
N HIS A 92 -6.07 -3.75 -6.73
CA HIS A 92 -7.32 -3.23 -7.28
C HIS A 92 -8.29 -2.85 -6.16
N ASP A 93 -9.13 -1.84 -6.42
CA ASP A 93 -10.23 -1.50 -5.54
C ASP A 93 -11.31 -2.61 -5.54
N HIS A 94 -12.20 -2.56 -4.56
CA HIS A 94 -13.37 -3.42 -4.44
C HIS A 94 -14.60 -2.58 -4.07
N GLU A 95 -15.79 -3.18 -4.14
CA GLU A 95 -17.02 -2.58 -3.62
C GLU A 95 -16.90 -2.20 -2.13
N ARG A 96 -17.49 -1.05 -1.78
CA ARG A 96 -17.54 -0.54 -0.41
C ARG A 96 -18.32 -1.51 0.48
N ALA A 97 -17.73 -1.84 1.63
CA ALA A 97 -18.39 -2.62 2.66
C ALA A 97 -19.46 -1.80 3.39
N ASP A 98 -20.43 -2.50 3.98
CA ASP A 98 -21.52 -1.90 4.76
C ASP A 98 -21.00 -1.12 5.98
N ASP A 99 -21.51 0.11 6.16
CA ASP A 99 -21.01 1.04 7.17
C ASP A 99 -21.25 0.55 8.61
N GLU A 100 -22.35 -0.18 8.87
CA GLU A 100 -22.63 -0.75 10.20
C GLU A 100 -21.66 -1.90 10.53
N LYS A 101 -21.38 -2.77 9.55
CA LYS A 101 -20.37 -3.83 9.69
C LYS A 101 -18.98 -3.26 9.92
N LEU A 102 -18.61 -2.21 9.19
CA LEU A 102 -17.33 -1.53 9.38
C LEU A 102 -17.21 -0.89 10.76
N ALA A 103 -18.29 -0.28 11.28
CA ALA A 103 -18.31 0.29 12.62
C ALA A 103 -18.17 -0.79 13.71
N ALA A 104 -18.82 -1.94 13.55
CA ALA A 104 -18.71 -3.06 14.47
C ALA A 104 -17.29 -3.65 14.49
N LEU A 105 -16.66 -3.83 13.32
CA LEU A 105 -15.28 -4.29 13.18
C LEU A 105 -14.29 -3.34 13.89
N ALA A 106 -14.41 -2.04 13.64
CA ALA A 106 -13.56 -1.03 14.26
C ALA A 106 -13.67 -1.04 15.80
N ALA A 107 -14.87 -1.23 16.35
CA ALA A 107 -15.08 -1.33 17.78
C ALA A 107 -14.44 -2.59 18.39
N THR A 108 -14.45 -3.72 17.68
CA THR A 108 -13.77 -4.96 18.13
C THR A 108 -12.25 -4.87 18.03
N ASP A 109 -11.74 -4.11 17.07
CA ASP A 109 -10.30 -3.98 16.83
C ASP A 109 -9.67 -2.89 17.70
N ASP A 110 -10.41 -1.91 18.22
CA ASP A 110 -9.87 -0.91 19.16
C ASP A 110 -9.18 -1.55 20.40
N GLU A 111 -9.65 -2.72 20.85
CA GLU A 111 -9.04 -3.47 21.95
C GLU A 111 -7.71 -4.14 21.56
N LYS A 112 -7.60 -4.64 20.32
CA LYS A 112 -6.36 -5.27 19.78
C LYS A 112 -5.35 -4.23 19.28
N LEU A 113 -5.84 -3.14 18.68
CA LEU A 113 -5.06 -2.03 18.14
C LEU A 113 -4.58 -1.08 19.24
N ALA A 114 -5.20 -1.05 20.42
CA ALA A 114 -4.66 -0.37 21.60
C ALA A 114 -3.24 -0.84 21.96
N ALA A 115 -2.90 -2.11 21.68
CA ALA A 115 -1.54 -2.64 21.82
C ALA A 115 -0.56 -2.08 20.77
N LEU A 116 -1.02 -1.81 19.55
CA LEU A 116 -0.23 -1.21 18.46
C LEU A 116 -0.13 0.33 18.57
N ALA A 117 -1.11 0.99 19.21
CA ALA A 117 -1.20 2.44 19.36
C ALA A 117 -0.08 3.09 20.21
N ARG A 118 0.73 2.29 20.92
CA ARG A 118 1.92 2.76 21.65
C ARG A 118 3.10 3.13 20.75
N TRP A 119 3.11 2.72 19.48
CA TRP A 119 4.16 3.09 18.52
C TRP A 119 3.81 4.41 17.81
N ARG A 120 4.54 5.48 18.13
CA ARG A 120 4.43 6.80 17.50
C ARG A 120 5.77 7.22 16.89
N PRO A 121 6.08 6.86 15.65
CA PRO A 121 7.23 7.43 14.97
C PRO A 121 7.06 8.95 14.82
N GLU A 122 8.14 9.71 15.04
CA GLU A 122 8.21 11.15 14.75
C GLU A 122 8.22 11.41 13.23
N PHE A 123 7.15 11.05 12.53
CA PHE A 123 6.92 11.61 11.21
C PHE A 123 6.36 13.02 11.39
N VAL A 124 7.15 14.02 10.97
CA VAL A 124 6.63 15.36 10.71
C VAL A 124 5.51 15.20 9.70
N ARG A 125 4.26 15.45 10.12
CA ARG A 125 3.07 15.47 9.26
C ARG A 125 3.26 16.51 8.15
N HIS A 126 3.95 16.13 7.08
CA HIS A 126 3.85 16.83 5.81
C HIS A 126 2.45 16.48 5.29
N LYS A 127 1.60 17.51 5.18
CA LYS A 127 0.25 17.41 4.61
C LYS A 127 0.40 17.02 3.13
N TYR A 128 0.57 15.74 2.84
CA TYR A 128 0.54 15.23 1.48
C TYR A 128 -0.92 15.02 1.05
N GLY A 129 -1.28 15.65 -0.07
CA GLY A 129 -2.61 15.56 -0.70
C GLY A 129 -3.38 16.88 -0.68
N ALA A 130 -3.89 17.30 -1.85
CA ALA A 130 -4.93 18.32 -1.91
C ALA A 130 -6.15 17.83 -1.11
N LEU A 131 -6.81 18.73 -0.39
CA LEU A 131 -8.11 18.43 0.23
C LEU A 131 -9.07 18.05 -0.90
N LEU A 132 -9.74 16.90 -0.78
CA LEU A 132 -10.91 16.63 -1.59
C LEU A 132 -12.02 17.65 -1.24
N PRO A 133 -13.00 17.89 -2.12
CA PRO A 133 -14.05 18.89 -1.91
C PRO A 133 -14.88 18.69 -0.62
N ASP A 134 -14.88 17.48 -0.08
CA ASP A 134 -15.53 17.07 1.18
C ASP A 134 -14.61 17.16 2.42
N GLY A 135 -13.36 17.61 2.24
CA GLY A 135 -12.37 17.74 3.30
C GLY A 135 -11.64 16.44 3.65
N VAL A 136 -11.83 15.35 2.90
CA VAL A 136 -11.21 14.04 3.14
C VAL A 136 -9.80 13.98 2.52
N ARG A 137 -8.89 13.22 3.15
CA ARG A 137 -7.54 12.94 2.63
C ARG A 137 -7.38 11.43 2.39
N PRO A 138 -6.85 11.00 1.23
CA PRO A 138 -6.61 9.59 0.97
C PRO A 138 -5.37 9.08 1.72
N GLY A 139 -5.44 7.90 2.32
CA GLY A 139 -4.28 7.19 2.89
C GLY A 139 -4.62 5.80 3.39
N SER A 140 -4.31 4.76 2.62
CA SER A 140 -4.66 3.35 2.89
C SER A 140 -3.83 2.70 4.00
N ILE A 141 -4.49 2.09 4.99
CA ILE A 141 -3.94 1.02 5.85
C ILE A 141 -4.90 -0.17 5.72
N CYS A 142 -4.40 -1.38 5.50
CA CYS A 142 -5.24 -2.59 5.60
C CYS A 142 -5.11 -3.14 7.02
N GLY A 143 -6.25 -3.28 7.71
CA GLY A 143 -6.32 -3.85 9.06
C GLY A 143 -6.21 -5.38 9.08
N PRO A 144 -6.02 -5.99 10.26
CA PRO A 144 -5.86 -7.43 10.44
C PRO A 144 -7.13 -8.25 10.21
N ASP A 145 -8.28 -7.61 10.01
CA ASP A 145 -9.63 -8.17 9.97
C ASP A 145 -10.26 -8.19 8.56
N LYS A 146 -9.43 -8.24 7.52
CA LYS A 146 -9.84 -8.50 6.11
C LYS A 146 -10.71 -7.42 5.47
N HIS A 147 -10.81 -6.23 6.06
CA HIS A 147 -11.39 -5.04 5.44
C HIS A 147 -10.41 -3.85 5.57
N SER A 148 -10.21 -3.10 4.49
CA SER A 148 -9.29 -1.96 4.45
C SER A 148 -9.81 -0.79 5.31
N ALA A 149 -9.16 -0.51 6.43
CA ALA A 149 -9.51 0.58 7.36
C ALA A 149 -8.48 1.71 7.32
N ILE A 150 -8.90 2.92 6.90
CA ILE A 150 -8.08 4.14 6.95
C ILE A 150 -8.24 4.81 8.33
N ARG A 151 -7.17 5.48 8.79
CA ARG A 151 -7.19 6.27 10.03
C ARG A 151 -7.01 7.76 9.70
N GLN A 152 -7.97 8.61 10.07
CA GLN A 152 -7.90 10.06 9.91
C GLN A 152 -8.25 10.77 11.23
N ASN A 153 -7.39 11.69 11.70
CA ASN A 153 -7.67 12.57 12.85
C ASN A 153 -8.23 11.87 14.12
N ASN A 154 -7.62 10.77 14.57
CA ASN A 154 -8.07 10.00 15.75
C ASN A 154 -9.49 9.38 15.62
N ARG A 155 -10.00 9.23 14.39
CA ARG A 155 -11.20 8.44 14.08
C ARG A 155 -10.90 7.39 13.00
N TRP A 156 -11.49 6.21 13.13
CA TRP A 156 -11.48 5.16 12.09
C TRP A 156 -12.47 5.56 11.00
N ILE A 157 -12.00 5.63 9.76
CA ILE A 157 -12.84 5.92 8.59
C ILE A 157 -12.36 4.98 7.48
N ALA A 158 -13.23 4.09 6.99
CA ALA A 158 -12.87 3.12 5.94
C ALA A 158 -12.34 3.78 4.65
N ALA A 159 -11.56 3.02 3.87
CA ALA A 159 -10.83 3.55 2.72
C ALA A 159 -11.66 3.80 1.46
N SER A 160 -11.45 5.00 0.89
CA SER A 160 -11.74 5.45 -0.47
C SER A 160 -13.14 6.02 -0.74
N PRO A 161 -13.30 7.36 -0.68
CA PRO A 161 -14.31 8.06 -1.44
C PRO A 161 -13.77 8.36 -2.85
N TYR A 162 -14.23 7.64 -3.87
CA TYR A 162 -14.36 8.25 -5.18
C TYR A 162 -15.85 8.55 -5.39
N PRO A 163 -16.27 9.83 -5.47
CA PRO A 163 -17.60 10.13 -6.00
C PRO A 163 -17.65 9.77 -7.48
N ALA A 164 -18.79 9.19 -7.90
CA ALA A 164 -19.13 8.94 -9.30
C ALA A 164 -19.25 10.23 -10.13
#